data_AF-A0A8J9S6F2-F1
#
_entry.id   AF-A0A8J9S6F2-F1
#
_cell.length_a   1.000
_cell.length_b   1.000
_cell.length_c   1.000
_cell.angle_alpha   90.00
_cell.angle_beta   90.00
_cell.angle_gamma   90.00
#
_symmetry.space_group_name_H-M   'P 1'
#
loop_
_entity.id
_entity.type
_entity.pdbx_description
1 polymer ?
#
loop_
_entity_poly.entity_id
_entity_poly.type
_entity_poly.pdbx_seq_one_letter_code
_entity_poly.pdbx_strand_id
1 'polypeptide(L)'
;MSWSPARLSATATDNGGSIHGQNSCFLPLRQLDQDYYAPRIVQIAGAYPGLTKEEFYGVQSEEAAEVGQWSYDFSDPEGPQVGTVAMDGSELVSFCPDPVAIIAEHSSVGVDLPKEITEPVDLIVLVDRSRKGFSERTFLVVDTPEEGVLIRAYGAKVEIPDGSEILGQVLLVQIPWLPSMAPTKTGFMEADEYFGA
;
A
#
# COMPACT_ATOMS: atom_id res chain seq x y z
N MET A 1 -6.86 0.78 28.43
CA MET A 1 -8.03 -0.14 28.52
C MET A 1 -7.49 -1.55 28.35
N SER A 2 -7.67 -2.43 29.34
CA SER A 2 -7.16 -3.81 29.28
C SER A 2 -8.18 -4.74 28.62
N TRP A 3 -7.84 -5.30 27.46
CA TRP A 3 -8.60 -6.39 26.88
C TRP A 3 -8.28 -7.68 27.64
N SER A 4 -9.27 -8.23 28.36
CA SER A 4 -9.21 -9.59 28.91
C SER A 4 -9.91 -10.52 27.93
N PRO A 5 -9.23 -11.51 27.32
CA PRO A 5 -9.94 -12.54 26.59
C PRO A 5 -10.69 -13.40 27.62
N ALA A 6 -12.02 -13.39 27.56
CA ALA A 6 -12.81 -14.36 28.29
C ALA A 6 -12.33 -15.76 27.87
N ARG A 7 -11.77 -16.54 28.81
CA ARG A 7 -11.48 -17.96 28.56
C ARG A 7 -12.83 -18.64 28.32
N LEU A 8 -13.12 -18.95 27.07
CA LEU A 8 -14.19 -19.87 26.72
C LEU A 8 -13.83 -21.24 27.28
N SER A 9 -14.35 -21.55 28.47
CA SER A 9 -14.37 -22.91 29.00
C SER A 9 -15.40 -23.69 28.19
N ALA A 10 -14.98 -24.26 27.05
CA ALA A 10 -15.82 -25.14 26.27
C ALA A 10 -15.92 -26.50 26.97
N THR A 11 -17.00 -26.73 27.71
CA THR A 11 -17.54 -28.08 27.84
C THR A 11 -17.95 -28.51 26.43
N ALA A 12 -17.28 -29.51 25.88
CA ALA A 12 -17.56 -30.06 24.55
C ALA A 12 -19.00 -30.58 24.50
N THR A 13 -19.93 -29.71 24.13
CA THR A 13 -21.28 -30.07 23.73
C THR A 13 -21.24 -30.59 22.29
N ASP A 14 -21.92 -31.70 22.09
CA ASP A 14 -22.13 -32.45 20.86
C ASP A 14 -22.48 -31.51 19.68
N ASN A 15 -21.46 -31.13 18.90
CA ASN A 15 -21.60 -30.29 17.72
C ASN A 15 -21.60 -31.23 16.51
N GLY A 16 -22.69 -31.24 15.72
CA GLY A 16 -22.95 -32.18 14.62
C GLY A 16 -21.94 -32.18 13.45
N GLY A 17 -20.69 -32.59 13.71
CA GLY A 17 -19.57 -32.62 12.78
C GLY A 17 -18.30 -33.22 13.41
N SER A 18 -17.21 -33.28 12.64
CA SER A 18 -15.88 -33.74 13.11
C SER A 18 -14.94 -32.55 13.27
N ILE A 19 -14.12 -32.53 14.32
CA ILE A 19 -13.04 -31.54 14.49
C ILE A 19 -11.72 -32.06 13.87
N HIS A 20 -10.72 -31.19 13.74
CA HIS A 20 -9.39 -31.56 13.25
C HIS A 20 -8.85 -32.83 13.96
N GLY A 21 -8.50 -33.84 13.17
CA GLY A 21 -7.98 -35.12 13.67
C GLY A 21 -9.05 -36.16 13.99
N GLN A 22 -10.34 -35.82 13.97
CA GLN A 22 -11.43 -36.79 14.08
C GLN A 22 -11.81 -37.35 12.71
N ASN A 23 -12.18 -38.63 12.66
CA ASN A 23 -12.64 -39.33 11.45
C ASN A 23 -11.70 -39.18 10.24
N SER A 24 -10.39 -39.05 10.50
CA SER A 24 -9.36 -38.78 9.47
C SER A 24 -9.58 -37.47 8.69
N CYS A 25 -10.34 -36.52 9.24
CA CYS A 25 -10.51 -35.18 8.68
C CYS A 25 -9.53 -34.21 9.34
N PHE A 26 -8.71 -33.54 8.53
CA PHE A 26 -7.73 -32.56 8.98
C PHE A 26 -8.01 -31.19 8.36
N LEU A 27 -7.96 -30.14 9.20
CA LEU A 27 -7.94 -28.77 8.70
C LEU A 27 -6.71 -28.53 7.81
N PRO A 28 -6.85 -27.82 6.67
CA PRO A 28 -5.71 -27.34 5.91
C PRO A 28 -5.03 -26.23 6.70
N LEU A 29 -3.86 -26.53 7.27
CA LEU A 29 -3.08 -25.57 8.04
C LEU A 29 -1.96 -25.01 7.17
N ARG A 30 -1.72 -23.71 7.27
CA ARG A 30 -0.52 -23.03 6.77
C ARG A 30 0.07 -22.25 7.92
N GLN A 31 1.31 -22.57 8.27
CA GLN A 31 2.12 -21.73 9.14
C GLN A 31 2.86 -20.72 8.27
N LEU A 32 2.97 -19.47 8.73
CA LEU A 32 3.77 -18.46 8.07
C LEU A 32 5.26 -18.75 8.33
N ASP A 33 6.09 -18.45 7.34
CA ASP A 33 7.55 -18.55 7.49
C ASP A 33 8.06 -17.48 8.46
N GLN A 34 9.17 -17.75 9.14
CA GLN A 34 9.75 -16.84 10.14
C GLN A 34 10.25 -15.51 9.56
N ASP A 35 10.53 -15.48 8.26
CA ASP A 35 10.95 -14.33 7.46
C ASP A 35 9.82 -13.79 6.58
N TYR A 36 8.58 -14.21 6.82
CA TYR A 36 7.41 -13.75 6.09
C TYR A 36 7.11 -12.28 6.39
N TYR A 37 7.07 -11.45 5.36
CA TYR A 37 6.51 -10.11 5.43
C TYR A 37 5.00 -10.19 5.14
N ALA A 38 4.17 -9.83 6.11
CA ALA A 38 2.74 -9.73 5.89
C ALA A 38 2.42 -8.57 4.93
N PRO A 39 1.43 -8.72 4.03
CA PRO A 39 0.79 -7.60 3.37
C PRO A 39 0.40 -6.52 4.37
N ARG A 40 0.54 -5.26 3.97
CA ARG A 40 0.22 -4.13 4.85
C ARG A 40 -1.06 -3.46 4.38
N ILE A 41 -1.98 -3.24 5.31
CA ILE A 41 -3.21 -2.49 5.06
C ILE A 41 -2.86 -1.02 5.23
N VAL A 42 -3.02 -0.24 4.16
CA VAL A 42 -2.65 1.18 4.12
C VAL A 42 -3.90 2.00 3.79
N GLN A 43 -4.12 3.09 4.52
CA GLN A 43 -5.23 4.00 4.24
C GLN A 43 -4.96 4.85 2.99
N ILE A 44 -6.01 5.06 2.21
CA ILE A 44 -6.00 5.83 0.97
C ILE A 44 -6.38 7.27 1.31
N ALA A 45 -5.45 8.19 1.08
CA ALA A 45 -5.68 9.62 1.30
C ALA A 45 -6.71 10.21 0.33
N GLY A 46 -6.67 9.79 -0.94
CA GLY A 46 -7.58 10.29 -1.97
C GLY A 46 -7.05 10.02 -3.38
N ALA A 47 -7.63 10.71 -4.35
CA ALA A 47 -7.30 10.59 -5.76
C ALA A 47 -6.39 11.72 -6.24
N TYR A 48 -5.44 11.40 -7.11
CA TYR A 48 -4.54 12.33 -7.78
C TYR A 48 -4.75 12.26 -9.30
N PRO A 49 -4.86 13.40 -10.00
CA PRO A 49 -4.72 14.78 -9.50
C PRO A 49 -5.93 15.27 -8.70
N GLY A 50 -5.73 16.31 -7.88
CA GLY A 50 -6.79 16.96 -7.09
C GLY A 50 -6.76 16.71 -5.59
N LEU A 51 -5.89 15.81 -5.12
CA LEU A 51 -5.64 15.56 -3.69
C LEU A 51 -5.22 16.85 -2.96
N THR A 52 -5.81 17.10 -1.81
CA THR A 52 -5.42 18.20 -0.91
C THR A 52 -4.46 17.74 0.17
N LYS A 53 -3.73 18.69 0.76
CA LYS A 53 -2.85 18.42 1.90
C LYS A 53 -3.64 17.94 3.11
N GLU A 54 -4.83 18.47 3.33
CA GLU A 54 -5.73 18.09 4.40
C GLU A 54 -6.15 16.61 4.26
N GLU A 55 -6.50 16.17 3.04
CA GLU A 55 -6.81 14.76 2.76
C GLU A 55 -5.57 13.87 2.96
N PHE A 56 -4.40 14.30 2.50
CA PHE A 56 -3.14 13.57 2.65
C PHE A 56 -2.77 13.29 4.12
N TYR A 57 -3.04 14.24 5.02
CA TYR A 57 -2.81 14.08 6.46
C TYR A 57 -4.06 13.62 7.24
N GLY A 58 -5.22 13.57 6.60
CA GLY A 58 -6.49 13.16 7.23
C GLY A 58 -6.57 11.68 7.55
N VAL A 59 -5.72 10.87 6.91
CA VAL A 59 -5.64 9.42 7.11
C VAL A 59 -4.59 9.02 8.14
N GLN A 60 -4.87 7.93 8.84
CA GLN A 60 -4.01 7.31 9.83
C GLN A 60 -3.07 6.28 9.19
N SER A 61 -1.97 6.03 9.88
CA SER A 61 -0.99 5.01 9.51
C SER A 61 -0.88 4.02 10.66
N GLU A 62 -1.02 2.74 10.34
CA GLU A 62 -0.87 1.63 11.27
C GLU A 62 0.53 1.03 11.16
N GLU A 63 1.06 0.53 12.27
CA GLU A 63 2.37 -0.15 12.28
C GLU A 63 2.33 -1.41 11.42
N ALA A 64 3.47 -1.75 10.81
CA ALA A 64 3.59 -3.03 10.12
C ALA A 64 3.54 -4.18 11.13
N ALA A 65 2.99 -5.32 10.72
CA ALA A 65 3.11 -6.54 11.52
C ALA A 65 4.59 -6.93 11.69
N GLU A 66 4.93 -7.49 12.84
CA GLU A 66 6.25 -8.10 13.05
C GLU A 66 6.49 -9.22 12.01
N VAL A 67 7.74 -9.42 11.62
CA VAL A 67 8.12 -10.46 10.65
C VAL A 67 7.67 -11.84 11.15
N GLY A 68 7.07 -12.63 10.28
CA GLY A 68 6.46 -13.93 10.60
C GLY A 68 5.08 -13.86 11.24
N GLN A 69 4.54 -12.65 11.48
CA GLN A 69 3.17 -12.44 11.95
C GLN A 69 2.24 -12.04 10.81
N TRP A 70 0.96 -11.84 11.13
CA TRP A 70 -0.09 -11.40 10.22
C TRP A 70 -0.68 -10.08 10.72
N SER A 71 -1.17 -9.27 9.80
CA SER A 71 -1.94 -8.07 10.06
C SER A 71 -3.42 -8.35 9.80
N TYR A 72 -4.30 -7.57 10.43
CA TYR A 72 -5.73 -7.57 10.17
C TYR A 72 -6.27 -6.16 10.40
N ASP A 73 -7.38 -5.86 9.75
CA ASP A 73 -8.15 -4.64 9.96
C ASP A 73 -9.61 -5.01 10.21
N PHE A 74 -10.27 -4.27 11.09
CA PHE A 74 -11.69 -4.42 11.38
C PHE A 74 -12.39 -3.11 11.04
N SER A 75 -13.28 -3.14 10.05
CA SER A 75 -14.09 -1.98 9.71
C SER A 75 -14.98 -1.61 10.90
N ASP A 76 -14.82 -0.39 11.41
CA ASP A 76 -15.74 0.20 12.37
C ASP A 76 -16.93 0.82 11.61
N PRO A 77 -18.17 0.27 11.74
CA PRO A 77 -19.33 0.80 11.03
C PRO A 77 -19.73 2.22 11.49
N GLU A 78 -19.35 2.63 12.71
CA GLU A 78 -19.61 3.96 13.24
C GLU A 78 -18.41 4.91 13.04
N GLY A 79 -17.28 4.37 12.57
CA GLY A 79 -16.07 5.11 12.28
C GLY A 79 -16.10 5.82 10.91
N PRO A 80 -15.20 6.78 10.68
CA PRO A 80 -14.99 7.36 9.37
C PRO A 80 -14.70 6.25 8.34
N GLN A 81 -15.48 6.21 7.27
CA GLN A 81 -15.26 5.27 6.18
C GLN A 81 -14.05 5.74 5.35
N VAL A 82 -12.86 5.35 5.80
CA VAL A 82 -11.60 5.57 5.08
C VAL A 82 -11.33 4.37 4.17
N GLY A 83 -11.03 4.63 2.90
CA GLY A 83 -10.63 3.59 1.97
C GLY A 83 -9.29 2.98 2.39
N THR A 84 -9.13 1.67 2.26
CA THR A 84 -7.87 0.97 2.51
C THR A 84 -7.47 0.12 1.30
N VAL A 85 -6.16 -0.12 1.17
CA VAL A 85 -5.58 -1.02 0.17
C VAL A 85 -4.61 -1.97 0.84
N ALA A 86 -4.63 -3.24 0.42
CA ALA A 86 -3.63 -4.21 0.82
C ALA A 86 -2.41 -4.08 -0.10
N MET A 87 -1.31 -3.58 0.46
CA MET A 87 -0.01 -3.50 -0.18
C MET A 87 0.72 -4.84 -0.06
N ASP A 88 1.65 -5.11 -0.98
CA ASP A 88 2.40 -6.36 -1.00
C ASP A 88 3.24 -6.58 0.27
N GLY A 89 3.40 -7.85 0.63
CA GLY A 89 4.26 -8.27 1.74
C GLY A 89 5.72 -8.26 1.31
N SER A 90 6.33 -7.07 1.26
CA SER A 90 7.75 -6.88 0.97
C SER A 90 8.47 -6.09 2.06
N GLU A 91 9.79 -6.21 2.07
CA GLU A 91 10.68 -5.45 2.96
C GLU A 91 10.46 -3.94 2.83
N LEU A 92 10.29 -3.45 1.60
CA LEU A 92 10.06 -2.02 1.31
C LEU A 92 8.78 -1.50 1.99
N VAL A 93 7.68 -2.25 1.90
CA VAL A 93 6.39 -1.86 2.48
C VAL A 93 6.39 -2.05 4.00
N SER A 94 7.03 -3.12 4.49
CA SER A 94 7.13 -3.43 5.92
C SER A 94 7.95 -2.36 6.66
N PHE A 95 9.05 -1.88 6.08
CA PHE A 95 9.92 -0.87 6.69
C PHE A 95 9.56 0.58 6.35
N CYS A 96 8.42 0.83 5.71
CA CYS A 96 7.89 2.18 5.54
C CYS A 96 7.37 2.71 6.90
N PRO A 97 7.95 3.73 7.53
CA PRO A 97 7.53 4.13 8.88
C PRO A 97 6.12 4.74 8.92
N ASP A 98 5.77 5.56 7.91
CA ASP A 98 4.50 6.28 7.86
C ASP A 98 3.87 6.21 6.45
N PRO A 99 3.35 5.03 6.04
CA PRO A 99 2.76 4.85 4.73
C PRO A 99 1.42 5.57 4.57
N VAL A 100 1.20 6.08 3.38
CA VAL A 100 -0.10 6.48 2.88
C VAL A 100 -0.23 6.08 1.41
N ALA A 101 -1.42 5.67 1.00
CA ALA A 101 -1.73 5.34 -0.38
C ALA A 101 -2.44 6.51 -1.08
N ILE A 102 -2.11 6.73 -2.34
CA ILE A 102 -2.81 7.66 -3.23
C ILE A 102 -3.28 6.87 -4.45
N ILE A 103 -4.52 7.05 -4.88
CA ILE A 103 -5.00 6.54 -6.15
C ILE A 103 -4.62 7.56 -7.22
N ALA A 104 -3.72 7.23 -8.13
CA ALA A 104 -3.26 8.15 -9.15
C ALA A 104 -3.62 7.64 -10.55
N GLU A 105 -4.12 8.52 -11.41
CA GLU A 105 -4.26 8.18 -12.83
C GLU A 105 -2.86 8.01 -13.45
N HIS A 106 -2.60 6.90 -14.14
CA HIS A 106 -1.26 6.59 -14.70
C HIS A 106 -0.65 7.73 -15.53
N SER A 107 -1.48 8.40 -16.36
CA SER A 107 -1.04 9.49 -17.23
C SER A 107 -0.59 10.73 -16.42
N SER A 108 -1.23 10.99 -15.27
CA SER A 108 -0.97 12.15 -14.42
C SER A 108 0.38 12.08 -13.70
N VAL A 109 0.88 10.85 -13.48
CA VAL A 109 2.19 10.55 -12.90
C VAL A 109 3.23 10.16 -13.96
N GLY A 110 2.86 10.21 -15.24
CA GLY A 110 3.77 9.94 -16.36
C GLY A 110 4.18 8.47 -16.49
N VAL A 111 3.35 7.55 -16.01
CA VAL A 111 3.54 6.10 -16.24
C VAL A 111 2.97 5.77 -17.61
N ASP A 112 3.84 5.38 -18.54
CA ASP A 112 3.41 4.92 -19.87
C ASP A 112 2.91 3.47 -19.79
N LEU A 113 1.73 3.23 -20.35
CA LEU A 113 1.13 1.91 -20.47
C LEU A 113 1.10 1.45 -21.94
N PRO A 114 0.97 0.13 -22.21
CA PRO A 114 0.78 -0.40 -23.56
C PRO A 114 -0.30 0.35 -24.35
N LYS A 115 -0.04 0.62 -25.63
CA LYS A 115 -0.90 1.47 -26.49
C LYS A 115 -2.32 0.94 -26.68
N GLU A 116 -2.52 -0.35 -26.42
CA GLU A 116 -3.82 -1.01 -26.44
C GLU A 116 -4.72 -0.57 -25.28
N ILE A 117 -4.14 -0.02 -24.22
CA ILE A 117 -4.86 0.58 -23.09
C ILE A 117 -5.18 2.02 -23.47
N THR A 118 -6.43 2.27 -23.84
CA THR A 118 -6.91 3.59 -24.25
C THR A 118 -7.58 4.37 -23.12
N GLU A 119 -8.02 3.67 -22.08
CA GLU A 119 -8.71 4.27 -20.94
C GLU A 119 -7.72 4.56 -19.80
N PRO A 120 -7.94 5.66 -19.05
CA PRO A 120 -7.25 5.91 -17.80
C PRO A 120 -7.26 4.70 -16.86
N VAL A 121 -6.07 4.29 -16.40
CA VAL A 121 -5.89 3.27 -15.38
C VAL A 121 -5.46 3.93 -14.07
N ASP A 122 -6.15 3.55 -13.00
CA ASP A 122 -5.79 3.90 -11.62
C ASP A 122 -4.62 3.06 -11.12
N LEU A 123 -3.64 3.76 -10.54
CA LEU A 123 -2.46 3.20 -9.90
C LEU A 123 -2.53 3.42 -8.39
N ILE A 124 -1.92 2.52 -7.62
CA ILE A 124 -1.73 2.75 -6.18
C ILE A 124 -0.32 3.26 -5.95
N VAL A 125 -0.20 4.51 -5.50
CA VAL A 125 1.08 5.14 -5.16
C VAL A 125 1.28 5.08 -3.65
N LEU A 126 2.28 4.33 -3.21
CA LEU A 126 2.70 4.26 -1.81
C LEU A 126 3.70 5.38 -1.51
N VAL A 127 3.39 6.18 -0.49
CA VAL A 127 4.20 7.32 -0.06
C VAL A 127 4.60 7.13 1.39
N ASP A 128 5.85 7.43 1.72
CA ASP A 128 6.35 7.53 3.08
C ASP A 128 6.32 8.99 3.54
N ARG A 129 5.37 9.33 4.42
CA ARG A 129 5.19 10.70 4.96
C ARG A 129 6.30 11.11 5.92
N SER A 130 7.08 10.15 6.42
CA SER A 130 8.21 10.46 7.30
C SER A 130 9.41 11.06 6.53
N ARG A 131 9.46 10.84 5.21
CA ARG A 131 10.55 11.32 4.33
C ARG A 131 10.22 12.67 3.70
N LYS A 132 10.43 13.73 4.48
CA LYS A 132 10.19 15.13 4.07
C LYS A 132 11.43 15.87 3.53
N GLY A 133 12.53 15.13 3.36
CA GLY A 133 13.77 15.68 2.82
C GLY A 133 13.77 15.69 1.29
N PHE A 134 14.47 16.65 0.68
CA PHE A 134 14.78 16.56 -0.74
C PHE A 134 15.74 15.40 -0.99
N SER A 135 15.43 14.59 -1.99
CA SER A 135 16.30 13.55 -2.53
C SER A 135 16.27 13.61 -4.05
N GLU A 136 17.45 13.59 -4.67
CA GLU A 136 17.57 13.53 -6.12
C GLU A 136 17.11 12.15 -6.62
N ARG A 137 16.63 12.11 -7.87
CA ARG A 137 16.22 10.86 -8.55
C ARG A 137 15.13 10.07 -7.82
N THR A 138 14.32 10.74 -7.02
CA THR A 138 13.17 10.15 -6.34
C THR A 138 11.94 11.00 -6.59
N PHE A 139 10.79 10.37 -6.75
CA PHE A 139 9.51 11.08 -6.80
C PHE A 139 9.11 11.53 -5.39
N LEU A 140 8.73 12.79 -5.27
CA LEU A 140 8.30 13.43 -4.03
C LEU A 140 6.82 13.80 -4.16
N VAL A 141 6.12 13.80 -3.04
CA VAL A 141 4.83 14.47 -2.90
C VAL A 141 5.10 15.87 -2.35
N VAL A 142 4.76 16.89 -3.11
CA VAL A 142 5.06 18.29 -2.80
C VAL A 142 3.79 19.11 -2.81
N ASP A 143 3.50 19.80 -1.72
CA ASP A 143 2.48 20.83 -1.66
C ASP A 143 3.05 22.15 -2.17
N THR A 144 2.44 22.71 -3.20
CA THR A 144 2.87 23.96 -3.84
C THR A 144 1.83 25.06 -3.64
N PRO A 145 2.24 26.33 -3.46
CA PRO A 145 1.29 27.43 -3.29
C PRO A 145 0.36 27.66 -4.49
N GLU A 146 0.79 27.29 -5.70
CA GLU A 146 0.08 27.58 -6.95
C GLU A 146 -0.77 26.39 -7.44
N GLU A 147 -0.26 25.17 -7.35
CA GLU A 147 -0.87 23.98 -7.94
C GLU A 147 -1.40 22.99 -6.89
N GLY A 148 -1.17 23.24 -5.60
CA GLY A 148 -1.49 22.30 -4.53
C GLY A 148 -0.55 21.09 -4.53
N VAL A 149 -1.08 19.91 -4.20
CA VAL A 149 -0.29 18.68 -4.08
C VAL A 149 0.08 18.11 -5.45
N LEU A 150 1.38 17.95 -5.69
CA LEU A 150 1.98 17.39 -6.91
C LEU A 150 2.82 16.15 -6.60
N ILE A 151 2.87 15.21 -7.55
CA ILE A 151 3.78 14.06 -7.53
C ILE A 151 4.82 14.24 -8.65
N ARG A 152 6.06 14.61 -8.27
CA ARG A 152 7.13 14.95 -9.21
C ARG A 152 8.52 14.61 -8.66
N ALA A 153 9.46 14.36 -9.57
CA ALA A 153 10.88 14.30 -9.26
C ALA A 153 11.54 15.61 -9.71
N TYR A 154 12.54 16.07 -8.95
CA TYR A 154 13.30 17.28 -9.24
C TYR A 154 14.78 16.93 -9.36
N GLY A 155 15.48 17.53 -10.32
CA GLY A 155 16.91 17.34 -10.54
C GLY A 155 17.76 18.03 -9.46
N ALA A 156 17.27 19.15 -8.93
CA ALA A 156 17.91 19.87 -7.84
C ALA A 156 16.87 20.53 -6.92
N LYS A 157 17.22 20.73 -5.64
CA LYS A 157 16.32 21.36 -4.66
C LYS A 157 15.81 22.74 -5.09
N VAL A 158 16.63 23.49 -5.83
CA VAL A 158 16.29 24.83 -6.33
C VAL A 158 15.18 24.82 -7.40
N GLU A 159 14.87 23.66 -7.97
CA GLU A 159 13.77 23.50 -8.94
C GLU A 159 12.41 23.35 -8.24
N ILE A 160 12.39 23.11 -6.93
CA ILE A 160 11.15 23.08 -6.14
C ILE A 160 10.67 24.53 -5.96
N PRO A 161 9.41 24.86 -6.32
CA PRO A 161 8.89 26.21 -6.17
C PRO A 161 9.06 26.78 -4.76
N ASP A 162 9.33 28.08 -4.67
CA ASP A 162 9.48 28.77 -3.39
C ASP A 162 8.18 28.70 -2.58
N GLY A 163 8.30 28.39 -1.29
CA GLY A 163 7.16 28.21 -0.39
C GLY A 163 6.50 26.83 -0.43
N SER A 164 7.01 25.91 -1.25
CA SER A 164 6.55 24.52 -1.26
C SER A 164 6.99 23.72 -0.04
N GLU A 165 6.20 22.70 0.32
CA GLU A 165 6.51 21.73 1.37
C GLU A 165 6.59 20.32 0.78
N ILE A 166 7.67 19.59 1.08
CA ILE A 166 7.75 18.16 0.76
C ILE A 166 6.94 17.41 1.82
N LEU A 167 5.85 16.77 1.39
CA LEU A 167 4.93 16.03 2.24
C LEU A 167 5.41 14.59 2.49
N GLY A 168 6.13 14.00 1.54
CA GLY A 168 6.66 12.64 1.62
C GLY A 168 7.40 12.21 0.36
N GLN A 169 7.87 10.97 0.35
CA GLN A 169 8.57 10.36 -0.78
C GLN A 169 7.79 9.16 -1.31
N VAL A 170 7.63 9.05 -2.63
CA VAL A 170 7.06 7.87 -3.27
C VAL A 170 8.04 6.69 -3.14
N LEU A 171 7.56 5.57 -2.62
CA LEU A 171 8.34 4.34 -2.48
C LEU A 171 8.03 3.31 -3.57
N LEU A 172 6.75 3.17 -3.92
CA LEU A 172 6.26 2.15 -4.83
C LEU A 172 5.04 2.65 -5.58
N VAL A 173 4.91 2.26 -6.85
CA VAL A 173 3.69 2.42 -7.63
C VAL A 173 3.25 1.03 -8.08
N GLN A 174 2.04 0.62 -7.71
CA GLN A 174 1.45 -0.64 -8.14
C GLN A 174 0.46 -0.40 -9.28
N ILE A 175 0.69 -1.12 -10.38
CA ILE A 175 -0.18 -1.15 -11.54
C ILE A 175 -1.07 -2.39 -11.40
N PRO A 176 -2.41 -2.29 -11.56
CA PRO A 176 -3.25 -3.47 -11.59
C PRO A 176 -2.84 -4.40 -12.74
N TRP A 177 -3.14 -5.68 -12.64
CA TRP A 177 -2.94 -6.57 -13.77
C TRP A 177 -3.87 -6.16 -14.92
N LEU A 178 -3.30 -5.89 -16.09
CA LEU A 178 -4.03 -5.56 -17.31
C LEU A 178 -3.85 -6.70 -18.33
N PRO A 179 -4.90 -7.15 -19.04
CA PRO A 179 -4.78 -8.28 -19.98
C PRO A 179 -3.75 -8.10 -21.10
N SER A 180 -3.45 -6.86 -21.48
CA SER A 180 -2.42 -6.51 -22.48
C SER A 180 -1.00 -6.56 -21.92
N MET A 181 -0.82 -6.60 -20.60
CA MET A 181 0.49 -6.74 -19.98
C MET A 181 0.89 -8.21 -19.95
N ALA A 182 2.06 -8.52 -20.50
CA ALA A 182 2.64 -9.86 -20.37
C ALA A 182 2.82 -10.17 -18.87
N PRO A 183 2.63 -11.45 -18.44
CA PRO A 183 2.96 -11.84 -17.09
C PRO A 183 4.44 -11.55 -16.82
N THR A 184 4.73 -10.56 -15.96
CA THR A 184 6.10 -10.28 -15.56
C THR A 184 6.55 -11.34 -14.57
N LYS A 185 7.79 -11.81 -14.70
CA LYS A 185 8.32 -12.79 -13.72
C LYS A 185 8.67 -12.12 -12.38
N THR A 186 8.87 -10.80 -12.41
CA THR A 186 9.48 -10.03 -11.32
C THR A 186 8.56 -8.95 -10.74
N GLY A 187 7.38 -8.71 -11.35
CA GLY A 187 6.48 -7.63 -10.92
C GLY A 187 6.89 -6.23 -11.39
N PHE A 188 8.05 -6.06 -12.02
CA PHE A 188 8.53 -4.79 -12.58
C PHE A 188 8.56 -4.85 -14.12
N MET A 189 7.75 -4.01 -14.78
CA MET A 189 7.74 -3.94 -16.24
C MET A 189 9.09 -3.48 -16.82
N GLU A 190 9.72 -2.48 -16.20
CA GLU A 190 10.99 -1.93 -16.69
C GLU A 190 12.12 -2.96 -16.64
N ALA A 191 12.17 -3.79 -15.58
CA ALA A 191 13.21 -4.80 -15.44
C ALA A 191 13.14 -5.86 -16.56
N ASP A 192 11.93 -6.26 -16.95
CA ASP A 192 11.74 -7.28 -17.98
C ASP A 192 12.06 -6.74 -19.41
N GLU A 193 11.96 -5.42 -19.64
CA GLU A 193 12.40 -4.78 -20.90
C GLU A 193 13.94 -4.65 -21.00
N TYR A 194 14.65 -4.38 -19.90
CA TYR A 194 16.12 -4.26 -19.92
C TYR A 194 16.87 -5.59 -20.02
N PHE A 195 16.26 -6.70 -19.57
CA PHE A 195 16.88 -8.03 -19.60
C PHE A 195 16.30 -8.96 -20.68
N GLY A 196 15.43 -8.44 -21.55
CA GLY A 196 14.79 -9.16 -22.66
C GLY A 196 15.47 -8.93 -24.01
N ALA A 197 16.69 -9.45 -24.19
CA ALA A 197 17.29 -9.74 -25.49
C ALA A 197 17.87 -11.16 -25.49
#